data_AF-A0A497A1K4-F1
#
_entry.id   AF-A0A497A1K4-F1
#
_cell.length_a   1.000
_cell.length_b   1.000
_cell.length_c   1.000
_cell.angle_alpha   90.00
_cell.angle_beta   90.00
_cell.angle_gamma   90.00
#
_symmetry.space_group_name_H-M   'P 1'
#
loop_
_entity.id
_entity.type
_entity.pdbx_description
1 polymer ?
#
loop_
_entity_poly.entity_id
_entity_poly.type
_entity_poly.pdbx_seq_one_letter_code
_entity_poly.pdbx_strand_id
1 'polypeptide(L)'
;LMRDRLYVGGEFAPLVARAADEGDIAAQEILRKAGRIVGENGVSIARRLGMLETEFVLVAAGGVFSSHNRCLDESLLATVRIAAPQVRLEHWDAPPVVGAVLLALDMLRREALTETSSLAQEISTMLRSDE
;
A
#
# COMPACT_ATOMS: atom_id res chain seq x y z
N LEU A 1 -20.36 -33.03 9.38
CA LEU A 1 -20.00 -31.90 10.26
C LEU A 1 -19.86 -30.63 9.42
N MET A 2 -20.92 -29.83 9.34
CA MET A 2 -20.83 -28.48 8.79
C MET A 2 -20.15 -27.62 9.86
N ARG A 3 -18.92 -27.14 9.60
CA ARG A 3 -18.30 -26.10 10.42
C ARG A 3 -19.10 -24.82 10.21
N ASP A 4 -19.60 -24.23 11.28
CA ASP A 4 -20.13 -22.87 11.28
C ASP A 4 -19.12 -21.97 10.58
N ARG A 5 -19.52 -21.43 9.42
CA ARG A 5 -18.72 -20.43 8.73
C ARG A 5 -18.85 -19.15 9.54
N LEU A 6 -17.90 -18.95 10.45
CA LEU A 6 -17.66 -17.65 11.05
C LEU A 6 -17.42 -16.66 9.91
N TYR A 7 -18.31 -15.67 9.79
CA TYR A 7 -18.08 -14.53 8.94
C TYR A 7 -17.09 -13.62 9.66
N VAL A 8 -15.88 -13.52 9.15
CA VAL A 8 -14.86 -12.59 9.65
C VAL A 8 -14.82 -11.42 8.66
N GLY A 9 -15.27 -10.26 9.12
CA GLY A 9 -15.27 -9.04 8.33
C GLY A 9 -13.89 -8.37 8.27
N GLY A 10 -13.75 -7.38 7.39
CA GLY A 10 -12.49 -6.64 7.20
C GLY A 10 -12.10 -5.77 8.41
N GLU A 11 -13.05 -5.45 9.28
CA GLU A 11 -12.86 -4.69 10.51
C GLU A 11 -11.91 -5.36 11.50
N PHE A 12 -11.63 -6.66 11.35
CA PHE A 12 -10.65 -7.39 12.16
C PHE A 12 -9.21 -7.21 11.66
N ALA A 13 -8.97 -6.64 10.49
CA ALA A 13 -7.62 -6.48 9.95
C ALA A 13 -6.66 -5.73 10.90
N PRO A 14 -7.06 -4.63 11.59
CA PRO A 14 -6.20 -3.96 12.56
C PRO A 14 -5.85 -4.85 13.77
N LEU A 15 -6.75 -5.73 14.19
CA LEU A 15 -6.49 -6.70 15.28
C LEU A 15 -5.45 -7.73 14.86
N VAL A 16 -5.53 -8.23 13.62
CA VAL A 16 -4.54 -9.16 13.06
C VAL A 16 -3.17 -8.47 12.95
N ALA A 17 -3.11 -7.22 12.49
CA ALA A 17 -1.87 -6.45 12.44
C ALA A 17 -1.21 -6.33 13.82
N ARG A 18 -1.98 -5.91 14.84
CA ARG A 18 -1.47 -5.81 16.21
C ARG A 18 -0.98 -7.15 16.76
N ALA A 19 -1.75 -8.22 16.58
CA ALA A 19 -1.35 -9.55 17.06
C ALA A 19 -0.05 -10.03 16.39
N ALA A 20 0.12 -9.74 15.09
CA ALA A 20 1.35 -10.08 14.38
C ALA A 20 2.58 -9.32 14.91
N ASP A 21 2.41 -8.04 15.26
CA ASP A 21 3.46 -7.21 15.88
C ASP A 21 3.80 -7.68 17.30
N GLU A 22 2.82 -8.22 18.02
CA GLU A 22 3.00 -8.89 19.33
C GLU A 22 3.65 -10.29 19.23
N GLY A 23 3.88 -10.78 18.01
CA GLY A 23 4.56 -12.04 17.76
C GLY A 23 3.65 -13.26 17.55
N ASP A 24 2.33 -13.06 17.40
CA ASP A 24 1.41 -14.16 17.12
C ASP A 24 1.70 -14.77 15.74
N ILE A 25 2.04 -16.06 15.73
CA ILE A 25 2.49 -16.76 14.52
C ILE A 25 1.39 -16.85 13.47
N ALA A 26 0.14 -17.11 13.86
CA ALA A 26 -0.96 -17.23 12.92
C ALA A 26 -1.28 -15.88 12.26
N ALA A 27 -1.26 -14.80 13.03
CA ALA A 27 -1.43 -13.44 12.53
C ALA A 27 -0.31 -13.06 11.56
N GLN A 28 0.95 -13.35 11.89
CA GLN A 28 2.07 -13.13 10.98
C GLN A 28 1.93 -13.92 9.68
N GLU A 29 1.49 -15.19 9.73
CA GLU A 29 1.24 -16.00 8.54
C GLU A 29 0.11 -15.44 7.67
N ILE A 30 -0.96 -14.92 8.29
CA ILE A 30 -2.04 -14.24 7.57
C ILE A 30 -1.50 -13.04 6.79
N LEU A 31 -0.68 -12.19 7.44
CA LEU A 31 -0.10 -11.02 6.80
C LEU A 31 0.92 -11.36 5.72
N ARG A 32 1.78 -12.36 5.95
CA ARG A 32 2.69 -12.87 4.89
C ARG A 32 1.89 -13.37 3.69
N LYS A 33 0.82 -14.14 3.93
CA LYS A 33 -0.06 -14.61 2.85
C LYS A 33 -0.69 -13.46 2.09
N ALA A 34 -1.19 -12.44 2.79
CA ALA A 34 -1.75 -11.24 2.16
C ALA A 34 -0.70 -10.50 1.32
N GLY A 35 0.51 -10.29 1.86
CA GLY A 35 1.62 -9.65 1.17
C GLY A 35 2.01 -10.38 -0.11
N ARG A 36 2.10 -11.72 -0.05
CA ARG A 36 2.35 -12.54 -1.24
C ARG A 36 1.27 -12.37 -2.31
N ILE A 37 -0.01 -12.44 -1.94
CA ILE A 37 -1.12 -12.30 -2.90
C ILE A 37 -1.11 -10.93 -3.57
N VAL A 38 -0.90 -9.86 -2.80
CA VAL A 38 -0.83 -8.50 -3.36
C VAL A 38 0.46 -8.32 -4.20
N GLY A 39 1.58 -8.91 -3.79
CA GLY A 39 2.81 -8.93 -4.56
C GLY A 39 2.66 -9.63 -5.92
N GLU A 40 1.99 -10.79 -5.97
CA GLU A 40 1.67 -11.51 -7.22
C GLU A 40 0.83 -10.64 -8.18
N ASN A 41 -0.11 -9.86 -7.65
CA ASN A 41 -0.87 -8.88 -8.43
C ASN A 41 0.06 -7.76 -8.97
N GLY A 42 0.94 -7.23 -8.13
CA GLY A 42 1.93 -6.21 -8.51
C GLY A 42 2.84 -6.68 -9.65
N VAL A 43 3.37 -7.90 -9.55
CA VAL A 43 4.18 -8.53 -10.61
C VAL A 43 3.39 -8.63 -11.92
N SER A 44 2.12 -9.03 -11.84
CA SER A 44 1.27 -9.17 -13.03
C SER A 44 1.07 -7.85 -13.77
N ILE A 45 0.88 -6.75 -13.04
CA ILE A 45 0.77 -5.40 -13.61
C ILE A 45 2.11 -4.92 -14.15
N ALA A 46 3.20 -5.03 -13.38
CA ALA A 46 4.53 -4.63 -13.82
C ALA A 46 4.95 -5.37 -15.11
N ARG A 47 4.62 -6.66 -15.23
CA ARG A 47 4.81 -7.43 -16.47
C ARG A 47 4.04 -6.85 -17.64
N ARG A 48 2.75 -6.55 -17.43
CA ARG A 48 1.89 -5.98 -18.49
C ARG A 48 2.39 -4.61 -18.96
N LEU A 49 3.01 -3.84 -18.07
CA LEU A 49 3.59 -2.53 -18.39
C LEU A 49 5.05 -2.61 -18.90
N GLY A 50 5.65 -3.80 -18.96
CA GLY A 50 7.04 -3.97 -19.41
C GLY A 50 8.10 -3.45 -18.43
N MET A 51 7.78 -3.39 -17.14
CA MET A 51 8.60 -2.72 -16.11
C MET A 51 9.49 -3.67 -15.28
N LEU A 52 9.46 -4.98 -15.52
CA LEU A 52 10.16 -5.96 -14.68
C LEU A 52 11.69 -5.78 -14.68
N GLU A 53 12.26 -5.31 -15.79
CA GLU A 53 13.71 -5.11 -15.97
C GLU A 53 14.18 -3.68 -15.66
N THR A 54 13.29 -2.83 -15.15
CA THR A 54 13.58 -1.42 -14.84
C THR A 54 13.34 -1.13 -13.37
N GLU A 55 14.08 -0.17 -12.82
CA GLU A 55 13.77 0.37 -11.50
C GLU A 55 12.40 1.05 -11.51
N PHE A 56 11.54 0.70 -10.54
CA PHE A 56 10.30 1.40 -10.28
C PHE A 56 9.97 1.40 -8.79
N VAL A 57 9.15 2.36 -8.39
CA VAL A 57 8.59 2.45 -7.03
C VAL A 57 7.25 1.74 -7.02
N LEU A 58 7.15 0.71 -6.17
CA LEU A 58 5.90 0.08 -5.79
C LEU A 58 5.34 0.84 -4.59
N VAL A 59 4.26 1.59 -4.81
CA VAL A 59 3.62 2.37 -3.75
C VAL A 59 2.59 1.52 -3.03
N ALA A 60 2.80 1.31 -1.72
CA ALA A 60 1.83 0.72 -0.81
C ALA A 60 0.90 1.81 -0.26
N ALA A 61 -0.40 1.65 -0.50
CA ALA A 61 -1.41 2.62 -0.10
C ALA A 61 -2.71 1.93 0.34
N GLY A 62 -3.47 2.60 1.20
CA GLY A 62 -4.77 2.15 1.69
C GLY A 62 -4.70 1.53 3.10
N GLY A 63 -5.88 1.36 3.72
CA GLY A 63 -6.00 1.11 5.16
C GLY A 63 -5.29 -0.14 5.70
N VAL A 64 -5.04 -1.15 4.87
CA VAL A 64 -4.25 -2.35 5.25
C VAL A 64 -2.76 -2.02 5.36
N PHE A 65 -2.24 -1.18 4.45
CA PHE A 65 -0.84 -0.76 4.46
C PHE A 65 -0.57 0.35 5.47
N SER A 66 -1.60 1.09 5.90
CA SER A 66 -1.50 2.09 6.98
C SER A 66 -1.03 1.53 8.32
N SER A 67 -1.04 0.21 8.52
CA SER A 67 -0.47 -0.41 9.73
C SER A 67 1.05 -0.52 9.68
N HIS A 68 1.70 -0.28 8.53
CA HIS A 68 3.16 -0.43 8.33
C HIS A 68 3.69 -1.77 8.86
N ASN A 69 2.91 -2.85 8.69
CA ASN A 69 3.22 -4.12 9.32
C ASN A 69 4.34 -4.83 8.56
N ARG A 70 5.43 -5.13 9.28
CA ARG A 70 6.64 -5.71 8.70
C ARG A 70 6.42 -7.05 7.98
N CYS A 71 5.56 -7.92 8.50
CA CYS A 71 5.29 -9.22 7.87
C CYS A 71 4.58 -9.07 6.52
N LEU A 72 3.71 -8.07 6.40
CA LEU A 72 3.02 -7.75 5.15
C LEU A 72 4.00 -7.18 4.12
N ASP A 73 4.75 -6.14 4.52
CA ASP A 73 5.64 -5.39 3.63
C ASP A 73 6.81 -6.24 3.13
N GLU A 74 7.46 -6.98 4.02
CA GLU A 74 8.56 -7.87 3.64
C GLU A 74 8.08 -8.97 2.69
N SER A 75 6.92 -9.57 2.96
CA SER A 75 6.40 -10.63 2.09
C SER A 75 5.96 -10.11 0.73
N LEU A 76 5.37 -8.92 0.67
CA LEU A 76 5.02 -8.24 -0.59
C LEU A 76 6.28 -7.94 -1.39
N LEU A 77 7.26 -7.28 -0.78
CA LEU A 77 8.48 -6.87 -1.46
C LEU A 77 9.32 -8.08 -1.91
N ALA A 78 9.43 -9.12 -1.07
CA ALA A 78 10.11 -10.36 -1.43
C ALA A 78 9.44 -11.04 -2.64
N THR A 79 8.10 -11.07 -2.67
CA THR A 79 7.35 -11.67 -3.79
C THR A 79 7.61 -10.92 -5.10
N VAL A 80 7.62 -9.58 -5.06
CA VAL A 80 7.85 -8.77 -6.27
C VAL A 80 9.29 -8.85 -6.73
N ARG A 81 10.26 -8.85 -5.81
CA ARG A 81 11.71 -8.91 -6.12
C ARG A 81 12.15 -10.16 -6.87
N ILE A 82 11.39 -11.26 -6.78
CA ILE A 82 11.65 -12.47 -7.57
C ILE A 82 11.56 -12.17 -9.08
N ALA A 83 10.63 -11.30 -9.49
CA ALA A 83 10.42 -10.95 -10.89
C ALA A 83 10.95 -9.56 -11.27
N ALA A 84 11.10 -8.64 -10.32
CA ALA A 84 11.60 -7.29 -10.52
C ALA A 84 12.64 -6.94 -9.44
N PRO A 85 13.91 -7.33 -9.59
CA PRO A 85 14.92 -7.22 -8.52
C PRO A 85 15.22 -5.78 -8.08
N GLN A 86 14.99 -4.80 -8.97
CA GLN A 86 15.28 -3.38 -8.74
C GLN A 86 14.09 -2.61 -8.13
N VAL A 87 12.97 -3.28 -7.82
CA VAL A 87 11.81 -2.61 -7.22
C VAL A 87 12.12 -2.04 -5.84
N ARG A 88 11.61 -0.83 -5.57
CA ARG A 88 11.60 -0.20 -4.25
C ARG A 88 10.18 -0.12 -3.73
N LEU A 89 9.97 -0.39 -2.44
CA LEU A 89 8.68 -0.22 -1.78
C LEU A 89 8.67 1.14 -1.08
N GLU A 90 7.64 1.94 -1.33
CA GLU A 90 7.39 3.19 -0.61
C GLU A 90 5.94 3.20 -0.11
N HIS A 91 5.72 3.80 1.06
CA HIS A 91 4.37 3.97 1.60
C HIS A 91 3.81 5.35 1.23
N TRP A 92 2.51 5.38 0.95
CA TRP A 92 1.77 6.62 0.72
C TRP A 92 0.72 6.82 1.81
N ASP A 93 1.06 7.68 2.77
CA ASP A 93 0.21 7.98 3.93
C ASP A 93 -0.74 9.16 3.70
N ALA A 94 -0.60 9.89 2.60
CA ALA A 94 -1.46 11.04 2.34
C ALA A 94 -2.89 10.59 1.97
N PRO A 95 -3.94 11.30 2.45
CA PRO A 95 -5.34 10.95 2.15
C PRO A 95 -5.63 10.90 0.64
N PRO A 96 -6.54 10.02 0.16
CA PRO A 96 -6.88 9.93 -1.27
C PRO A 96 -7.36 11.24 -1.90
N VAL A 97 -7.99 12.12 -1.11
CA VAL A 97 -8.42 13.46 -1.54
C VAL A 97 -7.25 14.33 -2.04
N VAL A 98 -6.04 14.13 -1.53
CA VAL A 98 -4.84 14.82 -2.00
C VAL A 98 -4.60 14.52 -3.48
N GLY A 99 -4.70 13.25 -3.87
CA GLY A 99 -4.57 12.84 -5.28
C GLY A 99 -5.65 13.47 -6.16
N ALA A 100 -6.89 13.57 -5.67
CA ALA A 100 -7.97 14.23 -6.41
C ALA A 100 -7.69 15.72 -6.66
N VAL A 101 -7.16 16.44 -5.66
CA VAL A 101 -6.77 17.84 -5.80
C VAL A 101 -5.60 18.00 -6.79
N LEU A 102 -4.59 17.14 -6.70
CA LEU A 102 -3.44 17.16 -7.63
C LEU A 102 -3.89 16.90 -9.07
N LEU A 103 -4.81 15.95 -9.29
CA LEU A 103 -5.39 15.68 -10.61
C LEU A 103 -6.19 16.89 -11.14
N ALA A 104 -6.97 17.56 -10.28
CA ALA A 104 -7.70 18.76 -10.67
C ALA A 104 -6.76 19.92 -11.07
N LEU A 105 -5.63 20.07 -10.37
CA LEU A 105 -4.61 21.07 -10.70
C LEU A 105 -3.92 20.77 -12.04
N ASP A 106 -3.62 19.49 -12.32
CA ASP A 106 -3.05 19.05 -13.60
C ASP A 106 -4.00 19.34 -14.78
N MET A 107 -5.30 19.08 -14.60
CA MET A 107 -6.33 19.41 -15.60
C MET A 107 -6.41 20.90 -15.93
N LEU A 108 -6.08 21.76 -14.97
CA LEU A 108 -6.05 23.22 -15.15
C LEU A 108 -4.76 23.72 -15.84
N ARG A 109 -3.87 22.80 -16.29
CA ARG A 109 -2.58 23.08 -16.94
C ARG A 109 -1.74 24.14 -16.23
N ARG A 110 -1.73 24.12 -14.91
CA ARG A 110 -0.76 24.92 -14.15
C ARG A 110 0.60 24.22 -14.28
N GLU A 111 1.50 24.81 -15.06
CA GLU A 111 2.84 24.26 -15.32
C GLU A 111 3.58 23.98 -14.01
N ALA A 112 4.06 22.75 -13.91
CA ALA A 112 4.97 22.22 -12.90
C ALA A 112 4.55 22.49 -11.44
N LEU A 113 3.75 21.58 -10.89
CA LEU A 113 3.81 21.28 -9.46
C LEU A 113 5.25 20.85 -9.16
N THR A 114 6.08 21.82 -8.75
CA THR A 114 7.54 21.65 -8.79
C THR A 114 8.01 20.60 -7.79
N GLU A 115 7.18 20.24 -6.80
CA GLU A 115 7.34 19.03 -6.00
C GLU A 115 5.95 18.51 -5.56
N THR A 116 5.43 17.50 -6.26
CA THR A 116 4.13 16.85 -5.93
C THR A 116 4.06 16.44 -4.45
N SER A 117 5.19 16.05 -3.86
CA SER A 117 5.29 15.68 -2.45
C SER A 117 5.09 16.86 -1.48
N SER A 118 5.61 18.06 -1.78
CA SER A 118 5.43 19.22 -0.89
C SER A 118 4.00 19.75 -0.95
N LEU A 119 3.41 19.77 -2.14
CA LEU A 119 2.00 20.13 -2.30
C LEU A 119 1.07 19.09 -1.68
N ALA A 120 1.40 17.80 -1.81
CA ALA A 120 0.66 16.74 -1.12
C ALA A 120 0.69 16.93 0.40
N GLN A 121 1.84 17.32 0.96
CA GLN A 121 1.99 17.62 2.38
C GLN A 121 1.18 18.85 2.80
N GLU A 122 1.18 19.91 1.98
CA GLU A 122 0.46 21.15 2.24
C GLU A 122 -1.07 20.91 2.24
N ILE A 123 -1.58 20.23 1.20
CA ILE A 123 -3.00 19.83 1.13
C ILE A 123 -3.37 18.93 2.30
N SER A 124 -2.52 17.95 2.64
CA SER A 124 -2.74 17.08 3.81
C SER A 124 -2.81 17.86 5.12
N THR A 125 -2.02 18.94 5.25
CA THR A 125 -2.01 19.80 6.44
C THR A 125 -3.27 20.64 6.51
N MET A 126 -3.71 21.23 5.39
CA MET A 126 -4.95 22.02 5.30
C MET A 126 -6.19 21.16 5.62
N LEU A 127 -6.23 19.92 5.15
CA LEU A 127 -7.35 19.01 5.43
C LEU A 127 -7.45 18.60 6.91
N ARG A 128 -6.32 18.60 7.62
CA ARG A 128 -6.28 18.28 9.07
C ARG A 128 -6.61 19.47 9.96
N SER A 129 -6.64 20.70 9.44
CA SER A 129 -7.02 21.89 10.21
C SER A 129 -8.52 22.18 10.22
N ASP A 130 -9.31 21.44 9.42
CA ASP A 130 -10.76 21.57 9.33
C ASP A 130 -11.53 20.49 10.14
N GLU A 131 -10.83 19.57 10.83
CA GLU A 131 -11.37 18.61 11.81
C GLU A 131 -11.14 19.09 13.26
#